data_AF-A8UN32-F1
#
_entry.id   AF-A8UN32-F1
#
_cell.length_a   1.000
_cell.length_b   1.000
_cell.length_c   1.000
_cell.angle_alpha   90.00
_cell.angle_beta   90.00
_cell.angle_gamma   90.00
#
_symmetry.space_group_name_H-M   'P 1'
#
loop_
_entity.id
_entity.type
_entity.pdbx_description
1 polymer ?
#
loop_
_entity_poly.entity_id
_entity_poly.type
_entity_poly.pdbx_seq_one_letter_code
_entity_poly.pdbx_strand_id
1 'polypeptide(L)'
;MNKTLTYILILVLGFSYAQEKNITIDYTVDYIIPKKNTTQADTVSIGFDKNGRYLWTDSEYLAKDLGRSIFRGKEELLKDAEIGIILDTEKLTITLFFSSGDNEIYMNVALDAIIPIRNSNKPGETFELLSETTGDTIKVLDHEVEVYSVFPSNKPDDTIYIGFDKELKVDNTKLFDNFLSLFFAAEENSEMKALNFPNGLILNISDEGQTIIEAHKIDTNTKTITLNHSYKITE
;
A
#
# COMPACT_ATOMS: atom_id res chain seq x y z
N MET A 1 -23.87 -16.75 42.73
CA MET A 1 -23.67 -17.10 41.31
C MET A 1 -23.10 -18.51 41.25
N ASN A 2 -23.77 -19.44 40.57
CA ASN A 2 -23.43 -20.87 40.62
C ASN A 2 -22.09 -21.11 39.91
N LYS A 3 -21.13 -21.79 40.55
CA LYS A 3 -19.74 -21.93 40.03
C LYS A 3 -19.69 -22.51 38.61
N THR A 4 -20.64 -23.39 38.30
CA THR A 4 -20.86 -23.98 36.97
C THR A 4 -21.14 -22.92 35.89
N LEU A 5 -21.89 -21.87 36.22
CA LEU A 5 -22.20 -20.78 35.28
C LEU A 5 -20.95 -19.95 34.96
N THR A 6 -20.08 -19.74 35.95
CA THR A 6 -18.80 -19.05 35.77
C THR A 6 -17.85 -19.84 34.86
N TYR A 7 -17.77 -21.17 35.03
CA TYR A 7 -16.95 -22.01 34.16
C TYR A 7 -17.47 -22.05 32.72
N ILE A 8 -18.79 -22.09 32.52
CA ILE A 8 -19.41 -22.02 31.17
C ILE A 8 -19.16 -20.65 30.54
N LEU A 9 -19.27 -19.56 31.29
CA LEU A 9 -18.99 -18.21 30.80
C LEU A 9 -17.54 -18.06 30.34
N ILE A 10 -16.57 -18.56 31.12
CA ILE A 10 -15.14 -18.54 30.75
C ILE A 10 -14.89 -19.40 29.51
N LEU A 11 -15.55 -20.55 29.40
CA LEU A 11 -15.42 -21.44 28.24
C LEU A 11 -15.96 -20.78 26.96
N VAL A 12 -17.16 -20.19 27.01
CA VAL A 12 -17.80 -19.50 25.87
C VAL A 12 -17.00 -18.27 25.46
N LEU A 13 -16.49 -17.49 26.42
CA LEU A 13 -15.62 -16.34 26.13
C LEU A 13 -14.25 -16.79 25.56
N GLY A 14 -13.72 -17.93 25.99
CA GLY A 14 -12.47 -18.50 25.48
C GLY A 14 -12.55 -19.05 24.06
N PHE A 15 -13.72 -19.53 23.61
CA PHE A 15 -13.93 -20.00 22.23
C PHE A 15 -14.26 -18.89 21.23
N SER A 16 -14.55 -17.67 21.69
CA SER A 16 -15.07 -16.59 20.84
C SER A 16 -14.02 -15.62 20.30
N TYR A 17 -12.72 -15.89 20.51
CA TYR A 17 -11.64 -14.99 20.09
C TYR A 17 -10.64 -15.69 19.16
N ALA A 18 -11.14 -16.28 18.06
CA ALA A 18 -10.36 -16.26 16.84
C ALA A 18 -10.41 -14.81 16.33
N GLN A 19 -9.30 -14.08 16.40
CA GLN A 19 -9.24 -12.69 15.91
C GLN A 19 -9.27 -12.73 14.38
N GLU A 20 -10.48 -12.81 13.82
CA GLU A 20 -10.72 -12.59 12.40
C GLU A 20 -10.60 -11.09 12.13
N LYS A 21 -9.60 -10.70 11.31
CA LYS A 21 -9.45 -9.33 10.84
C LYS A 21 -9.98 -9.24 9.42
N ASN A 22 -11.06 -8.49 9.25
CA ASN A 22 -11.62 -8.19 7.93
C ASN A 22 -11.07 -6.85 7.42
N ILE A 23 -10.54 -6.87 6.20
CA ILE A 23 -9.99 -5.71 5.50
C ILE A 23 -10.83 -5.49 4.25
N THR A 24 -11.38 -4.29 4.11
CA THR A 24 -12.21 -3.92 2.95
C THR A 24 -11.36 -3.14 1.97
N ILE A 25 -11.41 -3.53 0.70
CA ILE A 25 -10.80 -2.84 -0.44
C ILE A 25 -11.95 -2.34 -1.31
N ASP A 26 -12.16 -1.03 -1.36
CA ASP A 26 -13.28 -0.41 -2.08
C ASP A 26 -13.02 -0.35 -3.60
N TYR A 27 -11.75 -0.19 -4.00
CA TYR A 27 -11.36 -0.05 -5.41
C TYR A 27 -10.14 -0.92 -5.73
N THR A 28 -10.08 -1.52 -6.92
CA THR A 28 -8.84 -2.09 -7.46
C THR A 28 -8.49 -1.37 -8.76
N VAL A 29 -7.25 -0.92 -8.89
CA VAL A 29 -6.76 -0.23 -10.08
C VAL A 29 -5.59 -1.01 -10.67
N ASP A 30 -5.69 -1.32 -11.96
CA ASP A 30 -4.56 -1.82 -12.73
C ASP A 30 -3.83 -0.62 -13.32
N TYR A 31 -2.60 -0.39 -12.89
CA TYR A 31 -1.75 0.70 -13.37
C TYR A 31 -0.75 0.20 -14.39
N ILE A 32 -0.53 0.99 -15.45
CA ILE A 32 0.54 0.82 -16.41
C ILE A 32 1.76 1.64 -15.96
N ILE A 33 2.92 0.99 -15.92
CA ILE A 33 4.22 1.61 -15.66
C ILE A 33 5.06 1.50 -16.94
N PRO A 34 5.28 2.59 -17.68
CA PRO A 34 6.08 2.57 -18.89
C PRO A 34 7.55 2.24 -18.59
N LYS A 35 8.18 1.34 -19.35
CA LYS A 35 9.63 1.10 -19.24
C LYS A 35 10.40 2.15 -20.03
N LYS A 36 11.34 2.82 -19.36
CA LYS A 36 12.26 3.77 -20.02
C LYS A 36 12.92 3.12 -21.24
N ASN A 37 12.85 3.82 -22.37
CA ASN A 37 13.49 3.45 -23.65
C ASN A 37 12.99 2.15 -24.30
N THR A 38 11.80 1.65 -23.97
CA THR A 38 11.18 0.51 -24.68
C THR A 38 9.69 0.75 -24.91
N THR A 39 9.09 0.02 -25.85
CA THR A 39 7.63 0.01 -26.06
C THR A 39 6.90 -0.94 -25.10
N GLN A 40 7.62 -1.55 -24.16
CA GLN A 40 7.04 -2.47 -23.18
C GLN A 40 6.58 -1.68 -21.95
N ALA A 41 5.49 -2.10 -21.35
CA ALA A 41 5.01 -1.56 -20.10
C ALA A 41 4.69 -2.72 -19.14
N ASP A 42 4.91 -2.48 -17.85
CA ASP A 42 4.49 -3.41 -16.81
C ASP A 42 3.12 -2.99 -16.28
N THR A 43 2.38 -3.94 -15.73
CA THR A 43 1.10 -3.68 -15.07
C THR A 43 1.18 -4.08 -13.61
N VAL A 44 0.67 -3.24 -12.72
CA VAL A 44 0.54 -3.53 -11.29
C VAL A 44 -0.89 -3.27 -10.83
N SER A 45 -1.48 -4.24 -10.14
CA SER A 45 -2.80 -4.10 -9.54
C SER A 45 -2.66 -3.62 -8.09
N ILE A 46 -3.36 -2.53 -7.76
CA ILE A 46 -3.38 -1.95 -6.42
C ILE A 46 -4.83 -1.80 -5.94
N GLY A 47 -5.13 -2.42 -4.80
CA GLY A 47 -6.37 -2.24 -4.07
C GLY A 47 -6.28 -1.08 -3.09
N PHE A 48 -7.32 -0.26 -3.03
CA PHE A 48 -7.45 0.87 -2.12
C PHE A 48 -8.65 0.70 -1.18
N ASP A 49 -8.42 0.84 0.12
CA ASP A 49 -9.45 1.20 1.08
C ASP A 49 -9.74 2.71 0.99
N LYS A 50 -11.02 3.10 0.90
CA LYS A 50 -11.40 4.52 0.77
C LYS A 50 -10.98 5.37 1.97
N ASN A 51 -10.79 4.76 3.14
CA ASN A 51 -10.35 5.47 4.35
C ASN A 51 -8.84 5.69 4.38
N GLY A 52 -8.11 5.26 3.34
CA GLY A 52 -6.68 5.46 3.21
C GLY A 52 -5.86 4.60 4.17
N ARG A 53 -6.44 3.58 4.78
CA ARG A 53 -5.72 2.76 5.77
C ARG A 53 -5.00 1.57 5.15
N TYR A 54 -5.57 1.01 4.09
CA TYR A 54 -5.06 -0.23 3.50
C TYR A 54 -4.76 -0.07 2.02
N LEU A 55 -3.59 -0.56 1.62
CA LEU A 55 -3.29 -0.93 0.24
C LEU A 55 -3.18 -2.43 0.13
N TRP A 56 -3.64 -2.98 -0.99
CA TRP A 56 -3.47 -4.38 -1.33
C TRP A 56 -2.80 -4.51 -2.70
N THR A 57 -1.98 -5.53 -2.91
CA THR A 57 -1.50 -5.89 -4.24
C THR A 57 -1.23 -7.40 -4.31
N ASP A 58 -1.48 -7.98 -5.48
CA ASP A 58 -1.12 -9.33 -5.91
C ASP A 58 0.00 -9.33 -6.95
N SER A 59 0.76 -8.23 -7.04
CA SER A 59 1.81 -8.04 -8.04
C SER A 59 2.73 -9.26 -8.14
N GLU A 60 2.64 -9.97 -9.27
CA GLU A 60 3.50 -11.11 -9.58
C GLU A 60 4.99 -10.73 -9.56
N TYR A 61 5.31 -9.47 -9.88
CA TYR A 61 6.67 -8.97 -9.85
C TYR A 61 7.22 -8.98 -8.42
N LEU A 62 6.46 -8.40 -7.47
CA LEU A 62 6.80 -8.43 -6.05
C LEU A 62 6.82 -9.87 -5.51
N ALA A 63 5.90 -10.72 -5.98
CA ALA A 63 5.84 -12.14 -5.68
C ALA A 63 7.14 -12.87 -6.05
N LYS A 64 7.59 -12.68 -7.30
CA LYS A 64 8.75 -13.39 -7.85
C LYS A 64 10.03 -12.92 -7.21
N ASP A 65 10.20 -11.63 -6.95
CA ASP A 65 11.43 -11.12 -6.31
C ASP A 65 11.54 -11.54 -4.83
N LEU A 66 10.44 -11.50 -4.08
CA LEU A 66 10.43 -12.03 -2.72
C LEU A 66 10.61 -13.55 -2.71
N GLY A 67 9.87 -14.26 -3.56
CA GLY A 67 9.94 -15.71 -3.70
C GLY A 67 11.34 -16.17 -4.07
N ARG A 68 12.02 -15.50 -5.01
CA ARG A 68 13.45 -15.77 -5.33
C ARG A 68 14.36 -15.56 -4.14
N SER A 69 14.07 -14.58 -3.30
CA SER A 69 14.87 -14.28 -2.11
C SER A 69 14.72 -15.34 -1.01
N ILE A 70 13.50 -15.85 -0.81
CA ILE A 70 13.16 -16.88 0.19
C ILE A 70 13.55 -18.28 -0.30
N PHE A 71 13.21 -18.60 -1.56
CA PHE A 71 13.36 -19.93 -2.16
C PHE A 71 14.50 -19.99 -3.19
N ARG A 72 15.68 -19.46 -2.80
CA ARG A 72 16.87 -19.48 -3.67
C ARG A 72 17.18 -20.91 -4.15
N GLY A 73 17.26 -21.10 -5.47
CA GLY A 73 17.54 -22.39 -6.09
C GLY A 73 16.35 -23.34 -6.23
N LYS A 74 15.12 -22.85 -6.00
CA LYS A 74 13.85 -23.59 -6.12
C LYS A 74 12.84 -22.83 -6.99
N GLU A 75 13.27 -22.42 -8.17
CA GLU A 75 12.49 -21.59 -9.11
C GLU A 75 11.22 -22.30 -9.60
N GLU A 76 11.18 -23.64 -9.54
CA GLU A 76 9.99 -24.44 -9.84
C GLU A 76 8.80 -24.13 -8.92
N LEU A 77 9.05 -23.74 -7.67
CA LEU A 77 8.01 -23.34 -6.71
C LEU A 77 7.44 -21.95 -7.04
N LEU A 78 8.12 -21.15 -7.86
CA LEU A 78 7.67 -19.80 -8.19
C LEU A 78 6.69 -19.77 -9.38
N LYS A 79 6.48 -20.90 -10.06
CA LYS A 79 5.63 -20.97 -11.26
C LYS A 79 4.15 -20.83 -10.93
N ASP A 80 3.72 -21.45 -9.84
CA ASP A 80 2.33 -21.47 -9.38
C ASP A 80 2.18 -20.71 -8.06
N ALA A 81 3.06 -19.73 -7.81
CA ALA A 81 3.07 -18.97 -6.57
C ALA A 81 1.99 -17.89 -6.56
N GLU A 82 1.19 -17.86 -5.50
CA GLU A 82 0.24 -16.79 -5.20
C GLU A 82 0.83 -15.89 -4.12
N ILE A 83 0.76 -14.57 -4.33
CA ILE A 83 1.09 -13.59 -3.30
C ILE A 83 -0.09 -12.66 -3.04
N GLY A 84 -0.27 -12.32 -1.78
CA GLY A 84 -1.07 -11.17 -1.36
C GLY A 84 -0.25 -10.31 -0.41
N ILE A 85 -0.10 -9.04 -0.74
CA ILE A 85 0.56 -8.06 0.13
C ILE A 85 -0.49 -7.05 0.55
N ILE A 86 -0.55 -6.78 1.85
CA ILE A 86 -1.41 -5.74 2.42
C ILE A 86 -0.53 -4.81 3.25
N LEU A 87 -0.59 -3.52 2.96
CA LEU A 87 0.03 -2.47 3.77
C LEU A 87 -1.05 -1.83 4.64
N ASP A 88 -0.90 -1.90 5.97
CA ASP A 88 -1.61 -1.05 6.93
C ASP A 88 -0.79 0.24 7.08
N THR A 89 -1.19 1.31 6.40
CA THR A 89 -0.45 2.59 6.31
C THR A 89 -0.43 3.32 7.65
N GLU A 90 -1.49 3.18 8.44
CA GLU A 90 -1.59 3.74 9.79
C GLU A 90 -0.57 3.10 10.73
N LYS A 91 -0.44 1.77 10.67
CA LYS A 91 0.48 1.01 11.53
C LYS A 91 1.87 0.80 10.92
N LEU A 92 2.08 1.22 9.68
CA LEU A 92 3.28 0.93 8.90
C LEU A 92 3.65 -0.57 8.97
N THR A 93 2.66 -1.42 8.74
CA THR A 93 2.83 -2.88 8.84
C THR A 93 2.48 -3.53 7.51
N ILE A 94 3.36 -4.39 7.00
CA ILE A 94 3.08 -5.25 5.85
C ILE A 94 2.62 -6.61 6.35
N THR A 95 1.44 -7.02 5.91
CA THR A 95 0.99 -8.41 5.93
C THR A 95 1.27 -9.03 4.57
N LEU A 96 1.90 -10.19 4.59
CA LEU A 96 2.25 -10.96 3.41
C LEU A 96 1.69 -12.37 3.52
N PHE A 97 0.98 -12.78 2.47
CA PHE A 97 0.59 -14.15 2.23
C PHE A 97 1.32 -14.62 0.98
N PHE A 98 1.99 -15.76 1.10
CA PHE A 98 2.60 -16.46 -0.03
C PHE A 98 2.15 -17.91 0.02
N SER A 99 1.72 -18.45 -1.12
CA SER A 99 1.38 -19.86 -1.28
C SER A 99 2.00 -20.42 -2.55
N SER A 100 2.53 -21.64 -2.48
CA SER A 100 3.04 -22.39 -3.64
C SER A 100 2.99 -23.89 -3.36
N GLY A 101 2.12 -24.60 -4.08
CA GLY A 101 1.87 -26.02 -3.83
C GLY A 101 1.36 -26.23 -2.40
N ASP A 102 2.05 -27.05 -1.63
CA ASP A 102 1.73 -27.28 -0.21
C ASP A 102 2.45 -26.33 0.76
N ASN A 103 3.14 -25.29 0.25
CA ASN A 103 3.90 -24.36 1.08
C ASN A 103 3.14 -23.05 1.25
N GLU A 104 2.81 -22.69 2.48
CA GLU A 104 2.21 -21.41 2.83
C GLU A 104 3.11 -20.64 3.80
N ILE A 105 3.33 -19.37 3.52
CA ILE A 105 4.04 -18.44 4.39
C ILE A 105 3.12 -17.27 4.68
N TYR A 106 2.88 -17.04 5.96
CA TYR A 106 2.26 -15.82 6.44
C TYR A 106 3.27 -14.99 7.22
N MET A 107 3.46 -13.74 6.83
CA MET A 107 4.30 -12.79 7.56
C MET A 107 3.50 -11.55 7.91
N ASN A 108 3.73 -11.03 9.11
CA ASN A 108 3.23 -9.73 9.51
C ASN A 108 4.41 -8.94 10.09
N VAL A 109 4.85 -7.91 9.38
CA VAL A 109 6.14 -7.26 9.58
C VAL A 109 5.95 -5.76 9.72
N ALA A 110 6.47 -5.18 10.79
CA ALA A 110 6.55 -3.74 10.93
C ALA A 110 7.61 -3.19 9.97
N LEU A 111 7.28 -2.15 9.21
CA LEU A 111 8.15 -1.60 8.16
C LEU A 111 9.43 -1.00 8.74
N ASP A 112 9.37 -0.38 9.91
CA ASP A 112 10.53 0.18 10.62
C ASP A 112 11.57 -0.88 11.03
N ALA A 113 11.16 -2.15 11.16
CA ALA A 113 12.06 -3.25 11.43
C ALA A 113 12.88 -3.68 10.20
N ILE A 114 12.42 -3.35 8.98
CA ILE A 114 13.05 -3.76 7.72
C ILE A 114 13.60 -2.59 6.90
N ILE A 115 13.08 -1.38 7.11
CA ILE A 115 13.55 -0.14 6.48
C ILE A 115 14.41 0.60 7.51
N PRO A 116 15.75 0.54 7.41
CA PRO A 116 16.63 1.18 8.37
C PRO A 116 16.55 2.71 8.21
N ILE A 117 16.01 3.40 9.20
CA ILE A 117 16.09 4.85 9.29
C ILE A 117 17.55 5.21 9.59
N ARG A 118 18.21 5.87 8.65
CA ARG A 118 19.60 6.29 8.81
C ARG A 118 19.67 7.39 9.85
N ASN A 119 19.94 7.04 11.12
CA ASN A 119 20.25 8.01 12.16
C ASN A 119 21.59 8.70 11.84
N SER A 120 21.56 9.68 10.96
CA SER A 120 22.71 10.52 10.68
C SER A 120 22.76 11.61 11.75
N ASN A 121 23.94 11.86 12.33
CA ASN A 121 24.15 12.95 13.29
C ASN A 121 24.01 14.35 12.65
N LYS A 122 23.53 14.46 11.40
CA LYS A 122 23.23 15.72 10.75
C LYS A 122 21.74 16.04 10.97
N PRO A 123 21.40 17.28 11.34
CA PRO A 123 20.00 17.68 11.37
C PRO A 123 19.40 17.45 9.98
N GLY A 124 18.35 16.62 9.93
CA GLY A 124 17.62 16.37 8.69
C GLY A 124 16.94 17.64 8.20
N GLU A 125 16.87 17.82 6.89
CA GLU A 125 16.06 18.90 6.33
C GLU A 125 14.59 18.62 6.62
N THR A 126 13.89 19.66 7.06
CA THR A 126 12.46 19.60 7.35
C THR A 126 11.70 20.27 6.23
N PHE A 127 10.63 19.63 5.76
CA PHE A 127 9.81 20.17 4.68
C PHE A 127 8.35 19.76 4.83
N GLU A 128 7.50 20.36 4.00
CA GLU A 128 6.10 19.98 3.82
C GLU A 128 5.92 19.53 2.37
N LEU A 129 5.10 18.51 2.13
CA LEU A 129 4.75 18.10 0.77
C LEU A 129 3.45 18.82 0.38
N LEU A 130 3.60 19.81 -0.50
CA LEU A 130 2.53 20.70 -0.92
C LEU A 130 1.89 20.18 -2.21
N SER A 131 0.59 20.44 -2.37
CA SER A 131 -0.09 20.27 -3.65
C SER A 131 -0.87 21.52 -4.02
N GLU A 132 -0.80 21.89 -5.30
CA GLU A 132 -1.50 23.03 -5.87
C GLU A 132 -2.21 22.58 -7.15
N THR A 133 -3.41 23.11 -7.41
CA THR A 133 -4.09 22.84 -8.68
C THR A 133 -3.35 23.55 -9.81
N THR A 134 -3.15 22.84 -10.91
CA THR A 134 -2.61 23.43 -12.14
C THR A 134 -3.67 24.20 -12.92
N GLY A 135 -4.96 23.94 -12.65
CA GLY A 135 -6.09 24.39 -13.47
C GLY A 135 -6.34 23.54 -14.72
N ASP A 136 -5.46 22.58 -15.01
CA ASP A 136 -5.60 21.66 -16.14
C ASP A 136 -6.39 20.40 -15.76
N THR A 137 -7.07 19.85 -16.76
CA THR A 137 -7.71 18.52 -16.67
C THR A 137 -7.11 17.57 -17.69
N ILE A 138 -7.04 16.29 -17.32
CA ILE A 138 -6.68 15.21 -18.22
C ILE A 138 -7.78 14.17 -18.23
N LYS A 139 -7.93 13.48 -19.35
CA LYS A 139 -8.83 12.34 -19.48
C LYS A 139 -8.05 11.05 -19.33
N VAL A 140 -8.35 10.29 -18.29
CA VAL A 140 -7.81 8.94 -18.06
C VAL A 140 -8.97 7.97 -18.04
N LEU A 141 -8.95 6.99 -18.96
CA LEU A 141 -10.12 6.15 -19.26
C LEU A 141 -11.33 7.04 -19.64
N ASP A 142 -12.45 6.89 -18.94
CA ASP A 142 -13.66 7.73 -19.11
C ASP A 142 -13.82 8.80 -18.01
N HIS A 143 -12.78 9.02 -17.20
CA HIS A 143 -12.77 9.99 -16.12
C HIS A 143 -12.00 11.25 -16.52
N GLU A 144 -12.60 12.42 -16.32
CA GLU A 144 -11.91 13.71 -16.43
C GLU A 144 -11.43 14.13 -15.05
N VAL A 145 -10.11 14.23 -14.87
CA VAL A 145 -9.49 14.47 -13.56
C VAL A 145 -8.66 15.74 -13.56
N GLU A 146 -8.71 16.44 -12.43
CA GLU A 146 -7.92 17.65 -12.20
C GLU A 146 -6.47 17.28 -11.86
N VAL A 147 -5.53 17.98 -12.48
CA VAL A 147 -4.10 17.78 -12.28
C VAL A 147 -3.57 18.71 -11.20
N TYR A 148 -2.84 18.14 -10.26
CA TYR A 148 -2.17 18.85 -9.18
C TYR A 148 -0.66 18.77 -9.36
N SER A 149 0.03 19.89 -9.22
CA SER A 149 1.47 19.92 -9.01
C SER A 149 1.77 19.59 -7.55
N VAL A 150 2.69 18.67 -7.31
CA VAL A 150 3.12 18.21 -5.99
C VAL A 150 4.62 18.38 -5.86
N PHE A 151 5.05 19.09 -4.82
CA PHE A 151 6.46 19.43 -4.61
C PHE A 151 6.78 19.62 -3.12
N PRO A 152 8.02 19.38 -2.71
CA PRO A 152 8.47 19.67 -1.36
C PRO A 152 8.71 21.18 -1.19
N SER A 153 8.33 21.73 -0.04
CA SER A 153 8.39 23.18 0.22
C SER A 153 9.82 23.76 0.22
N ASN A 154 10.84 22.94 0.44
CA ASN A 154 12.25 23.33 0.36
C ASN A 154 12.88 23.16 -1.04
N LYS A 155 12.22 22.45 -1.98
CA LYS A 155 12.69 22.26 -3.36
C LYS A 155 11.49 22.34 -4.33
N PRO A 156 10.92 23.53 -4.55
CA PRO A 156 9.74 23.69 -5.39
C PRO A 156 9.96 23.30 -6.86
N ASP A 157 11.21 23.34 -7.33
CA ASP A 157 11.55 22.90 -8.69
C ASP A 157 11.45 21.38 -8.88
N ASP A 158 11.48 20.59 -7.79
CA ASP A 158 11.30 19.13 -7.81
C ASP A 158 9.80 18.79 -7.80
N THR A 159 9.10 19.19 -8.86
CA THR A 159 7.64 19.03 -9.01
C THR A 159 7.25 17.79 -9.81
N ILE A 160 6.32 17.00 -9.27
CA ILE A 160 5.58 15.97 -10.02
C ILE A 160 4.13 16.40 -10.22
N TYR A 161 3.45 15.79 -11.19
CA TYR A 161 2.05 16.07 -11.49
C TYR A 161 1.20 14.83 -11.24
N ILE A 162 0.08 14.99 -10.52
CA ILE A 162 -0.80 13.90 -10.13
C ILE A 162 -2.24 14.23 -10.52
N GLY A 163 -2.89 13.32 -11.25
CA GLY A 163 -4.32 13.38 -11.58
C GLY A 163 -5.15 12.61 -10.57
N PHE A 164 -6.06 13.31 -9.87
CA PHE A 164 -6.94 12.72 -8.86
C PHE A 164 -8.40 12.68 -9.31
N ASP A 165 -9.01 11.49 -9.27
CA ASP A 165 -10.45 11.35 -9.41
C ASP A 165 -11.15 11.53 -8.06
N LYS A 166 -11.80 12.68 -7.90
CA LYS A 166 -12.52 13.06 -6.67
C LYS A 166 -13.84 12.32 -6.48
N GLU A 167 -14.40 11.71 -7.54
CA GLU A 167 -15.64 10.93 -7.45
C GLU A 167 -15.38 9.60 -6.73
N LEU A 168 -14.21 9.01 -6.97
CA LEU A 168 -13.73 7.80 -6.31
C LEU A 168 -12.95 8.17 -5.04
N LYS A 169 -13.65 8.20 -3.91
CA LYS A 169 -13.12 8.73 -2.65
C LYS A 169 -12.00 7.87 -2.07
N VAL A 170 -10.81 8.43 -1.93
CA VAL A 170 -9.69 7.87 -1.15
C VAL A 170 -9.10 8.96 -0.26
N ASP A 171 -8.94 8.69 1.04
CA ASP A 171 -8.29 9.59 2.01
C ASP A 171 -6.76 9.53 1.83
N ASN A 172 -6.23 10.35 0.92
CA ASN A 172 -4.82 10.31 0.53
C ASN A 172 -3.89 10.83 1.63
N THR A 173 -4.37 11.73 2.50
CA THR A 173 -3.58 12.15 3.66
C THR A 173 -3.28 10.96 4.55
N LYS A 174 -4.28 10.17 4.95
CA LYS A 174 -4.03 8.97 5.77
C LYS A 174 -3.23 7.90 5.05
N LEU A 175 -3.43 7.79 3.73
CA LEU A 175 -2.75 6.80 2.92
C LEU A 175 -1.25 7.03 2.85
N PHE A 176 -0.83 8.28 2.68
CA PHE A 176 0.56 8.58 2.36
C PHE A 176 1.34 9.21 3.51
N ASP A 177 0.71 9.85 4.50
CA ASP A 177 1.43 10.65 5.51
C ASP A 177 2.50 9.83 6.26
N ASN A 178 2.10 8.73 6.89
CA ASN A 178 3.04 7.86 7.62
C ASN A 178 4.02 7.16 6.67
N PHE A 179 3.55 6.70 5.52
CA PHE A 179 4.37 5.92 4.58
C PHE A 179 5.47 6.78 3.94
N LEU A 180 5.12 7.96 3.45
CA LEU A 180 6.08 8.92 2.89
C LEU A 180 7.01 9.47 3.98
N SER A 181 6.50 9.74 5.19
CA SER A 181 7.35 10.13 6.32
C SER A 181 8.46 9.11 6.59
N LEU A 182 8.11 7.82 6.61
CA LEU A 182 9.10 6.74 6.76
C LEU A 182 10.09 6.72 5.59
N PHE A 183 9.60 6.83 4.35
CA PHE A 183 10.43 6.80 3.15
C PHE A 183 11.46 7.95 3.12
N PHE A 184 11.03 9.19 3.38
CA PHE A 184 11.92 10.35 3.41
C PHE A 184 12.93 10.30 4.55
N ALA A 185 12.51 9.79 5.72
CA ALA A 185 13.42 9.58 6.84
C ALA A 185 14.50 8.53 6.51
N ALA A 186 14.15 7.48 5.76
CA ALA A 186 15.07 6.41 5.40
C ALA A 186 16.06 6.78 4.27
N GLU A 187 15.56 7.38 3.19
CA GLU A 187 16.36 7.65 1.99
C GLU A 187 17.16 8.96 2.09
N GLU A 188 16.54 10.03 2.56
CA GLU A 188 17.13 11.38 2.53
C GLU A 188 17.59 11.88 3.91
N ASN A 189 17.27 11.14 4.97
CA ASN A 189 17.40 11.62 6.35
C ASN A 189 16.68 12.97 6.51
N SER A 190 15.51 13.10 5.90
CA SER A 190 14.65 14.30 5.91
C SER A 190 13.36 14.03 6.70
N GLU A 191 12.77 15.07 7.27
CA GLU A 191 11.53 14.98 8.04
C GLU A 191 10.39 15.71 7.31
N MET A 192 9.37 14.95 6.89
CA MET A 192 8.12 15.52 6.37
C MET A 192 7.23 15.92 7.55
N LYS A 193 6.83 17.20 7.63
CA LYS A 193 5.97 17.72 8.71
C LYS A 193 4.50 17.68 8.41
N ALA A 194 4.15 17.81 7.14
CA ALA A 194 2.78 17.85 6.70
C ALA A 194 2.68 17.35 5.26
N LEU A 195 1.52 16.75 4.98
CA LEU A 195 1.09 16.32 3.67
C LEU A 195 -0.26 16.96 3.37
N ASN A 196 -0.34 17.72 2.28
CA ASN A 196 -1.59 18.30 1.81
C ASN A 196 -1.94 17.73 0.44
N PHE A 197 -2.49 16.51 0.40
CA PHE A 197 -2.94 15.88 -0.85
C PHE A 197 -4.46 16.00 -1.02
N PRO A 198 -4.96 16.17 -2.25
CA PRO A 198 -6.38 16.06 -2.54
C PRO A 198 -6.88 14.65 -2.24
N ASN A 199 -8.10 14.52 -1.73
CA ASN A 199 -8.77 13.21 -1.66
C ASN A 199 -9.27 12.80 -3.03
N GLY A 200 -9.14 11.51 -3.34
CA GLY A 200 -9.53 10.94 -4.62
C GLY A 200 -8.60 9.82 -5.06
N LEU A 201 -9.05 8.97 -5.96
CA LEU A 201 -8.23 7.90 -6.50
C LEU A 201 -7.19 8.49 -7.45
N ILE A 202 -5.92 8.10 -7.29
CA ILE A 202 -4.86 8.54 -8.21
C ILE A 202 -5.03 7.82 -9.53
N LEU A 203 -5.22 8.54 -10.63
CA LEU A 203 -5.34 7.95 -11.97
C LEU A 203 -4.10 8.16 -12.84
N ASN A 204 -3.29 9.16 -12.54
CA ASN A 204 -2.07 9.45 -13.30
C ASN A 204 -1.01 10.09 -12.40
N ILE A 205 0.24 9.73 -12.63
CA ILE A 205 1.43 10.42 -12.11
C ILE A 205 2.35 10.69 -13.29
N SER A 206 2.82 11.92 -13.44
CA SER A 206 3.76 12.32 -14.48
C SER A 206 4.83 13.27 -13.95
N ASP A 207 5.95 13.32 -14.64
CA ASP A 207 7.09 14.18 -14.35
C ASP A 207 7.70 14.67 -15.66
N GLU A 208 8.00 15.96 -15.75
CA GLU A 208 8.50 16.63 -16.97
C GLU A 208 7.74 16.25 -18.27
N GLY A 209 6.41 16.05 -18.17
CA GLY A 209 5.55 15.66 -19.29
C GLY A 209 5.63 14.18 -19.69
N GLN A 210 6.34 13.35 -18.92
CA GLN A 210 6.39 11.90 -19.08
C GLN A 210 5.50 11.22 -18.04
N THR A 211 4.59 10.36 -18.48
CA THR A 211 3.80 9.51 -17.60
C THR A 211 4.70 8.51 -16.87
N ILE A 212 4.69 8.56 -15.54
CA ILE A 212 5.34 7.58 -14.66
C ILE A 212 4.38 6.40 -14.43
N ILE A 213 3.12 6.69 -14.12
CA ILE A 213 2.07 5.71 -13.84
C ILE A 213 0.74 6.22 -14.40
N GLU A 214 -0.04 5.36 -15.03
CA GLU A 214 -1.40 5.69 -15.49
C GLU A 214 -2.37 4.52 -15.25
N ALA A 215 -3.58 4.84 -14.78
CA ALA A 215 -4.64 3.86 -14.57
C ALA A 215 -5.16 3.32 -15.90
N HIS A 216 -5.15 2.00 -16.04
CA HIS A 216 -5.61 1.27 -17.21
C HIS A 216 -6.96 0.60 -17.01
N LYS A 217 -7.28 0.22 -15.78
CA LYS A 217 -8.57 -0.37 -15.42
C LYS A 217 -8.91 -0.05 -13.98
N ILE A 218 -10.18 0.23 -13.72
CA ILE A 218 -10.71 0.48 -12.38
C ILE A 218 -11.84 -0.53 -12.16
N ASP A 219 -11.75 -1.28 -11.06
CA ASP A 219 -12.81 -2.12 -10.54
C ASP A 219 -13.34 -1.50 -9.23
N THR A 220 -14.62 -1.15 -9.23
CA THR A 220 -15.31 -0.54 -8.08
C THR A 220 -16.06 -1.58 -7.23
N ASN A 221 -15.94 -2.87 -7.57
CA ASN A 221 -16.49 -3.93 -6.75
C ASN A 221 -15.66 -4.09 -5.47
N THR A 222 -16.31 -3.90 -4.33
CA THR A 222 -15.68 -4.05 -3.03
C THR A 222 -15.22 -5.49 -2.81
N LYS A 223 -13.96 -5.65 -2.41
CA LYS A 223 -13.37 -6.92 -1.97
C LYS A 223 -13.21 -6.92 -0.46
N THR A 224 -13.50 -8.05 0.18
CA THR A 224 -13.20 -8.26 1.60
C THR A 224 -12.11 -9.31 1.70
N ILE A 225 -10.99 -8.95 2.32
CA ILE A 225 -9.91 -9.86 2.66
C ILE A 225 -10.05 -10.22 4.13
N THR A 226 -10.26 -11.51 4.39
CA THR A 226 -10.40 -12.05 5.74
C THR A 226 -9.09 -12.69 6.17
N LEU A 227 -8.46 -12.14 7.20
CA LEU A 227 -7.27 -12.71 7.83
C LEU A 227 -7.69 -13.46 9.09
N ASN A 228 -7.53 -14.77 9.06
CA ASN A 228 -7.86 -15.65 10.19
C ASN A 228 -6.59 -16.01 10.96
N HIS A 229 -6.46 -15.50 12.19
CA HIS A 229 -5.41 -15.91 13.09
C HIS A 229 -5.88 -17.09 13.96
N SER A 230 -5.46 -18.32 13.65
CA SER A 230 -5.55 -19.43 14.60
C SER A 230 -4.15 -19.80 15.11
N TYR A 231 -3.76 -19.24 16.26
CA TYR A 231 -2.56 -19.67 16.96
C TYR A 231 -2.98 -20.44 18.22
N LYS A 232 -2.79 -21.75 18.23
CA LYS A 232 -3.11 -22.62 19.37
C LYS A 232 -1.91 -23.48 19.71
N ILE A 233 -1.20 -23.12 20.77
CA ILE A 233 -0.26 -24.03 21.42
C ILE A 233 -1.08 -24.85 22.42
N THR A 234 -1.11 -26.16 22.22
CA THR A 234 -1.70 -27.11 23.16
C THR A 234 -0.56 -27.92 23.75
N GLU A 235 -0.38 -27.81 25.07
CA GLU A 235 0.47 -28.73 25.85
C GLU A 235 -0.34 -29.94 26.31
#